data_AF-A0A925F952-F1
#
_entry.id   AF-A0A925F952-F1
#
_cell.length_a   1.000
_cell.length_b   1.000
_cell.length_c   1.000
_cell.angle_alpha   90.00
_cell.angle_beta   90.00
_cell.angle_gamma   90.00
#
_symmetry.space_group_name_H-M   'P 1'
#
loop_
_entity.id
_entity.type
_entity.pdbx_description
1 polymer ?
#
loop_
_entity_poly.entity_id
_entity_poly.type
_entity_poly.pdbx_seq_one_letter_code
_entity_poly.pdbx_strand_id
1 'polypeptide(L)'
;AARTMALTMTAVEDAGVCCWETKFYYFTARPFQVDPSIRSTIGTPNFPSFTSGHSTFSGAAATILSHLFPSESADLTAKAKEASESRIYGCIHYRADCEVGLTCGANIAGYAIKRAQADGAGN
;
A
#
# COMPACT_ATOMS: atom_id res chain seq x y z
N ALA A 1 -17.71 -12.21 -6.59
CA ALA A 1 -16.70 -12.88 -5.73
C ALA A 1 -15.38 -13.15 -6.46
N ALA A 2 -15.31 -14.10 -7.42
CA ALA A 2 -14.05 -14.45 -8.08
C ALA A 2 -13.38 -13.27 -8.83
N ARG A 3 -14.14 -12.49 -9.62
CA ARG A 3 -13.63 -11.31 -10.33
C ARG A 3 -13.09 -10.24 -9.40
N THR A 4 -13.83 -9.91 -8.34
CA THR A 4 -13.41 -8.98 -7.29
C THR A 4 -12.06 -9.37 -6.70
N MET A 5 -11.91 -10.64 -6.33
CA MET A 5 -10.68 -11.16 -5.75
C MET A 5 -9.53 -11.11 -6.76
N ALA A 6 -9.76 -11.57 -7.99
CA ALA A 6 -8.74 -11.56 -9.05
C ALA A 6 -8.24 -10.15 -9.34
N LEU A 7 -9.14 -9.18 -9.55
CA LEU A 7 -8.76 -7.80 -9.84
C LEU A 7 -8.02 -7.16 -8.66
N THR A 8 -8.52 -7.35 -7.44
CA THR A 8 -7.89 -6.78 -6.23
C THR A 8 -6.51 -7.37 -6.00
N MET A 9 -6.37 -8.70 -6.06
CA MET A 9 -5.10 -9.37 -5.79
C MET A 9 -4.08 -9.11 -6.90
N THR A 10 -4.49 -9.00 -8.16
CA THR A 10 -3.59 -8.62 -9.25
C THR A 10 -3.04 -7.20 -9.03
N ALA A 11 -3.88 -6.23 -8.66
CA ALA A 11 -3.41 -4.88 -8.37
C ALA A 11 -2.50 -4.82 -7.12
N VAL A 12 -2.77 -5.64 -6.11
CA VAL A 12 -1.92 -5.74 -4.91
C VAL A 12 -0.57 -6.39 -5.23
N GLU A 13 -0.53 -7.38 -6.13
CA GLU A 13 0.72 -7.98 -6.60
C GLU A 13 1.58 -6.97 -7.37
N ASP A 14 0.99 -6.22 -8.30
CA ASP A 14 1.68 -5.14 -9.03
C ASP A 14 2.20 -4.06 -8.06
N ALA A 15 1.42 -3.75 -7.01
CA ALA A 15 1.85 -2.89 -5.90
C ALA A 15 3.02 -3.49 -5.10
N GLY A 16 3.03 -4.81 -4.94
CA GLY A 16 4.16 -5.64 -4.46
C GLY A 16 5.44 -5.35 -5.21
N VAL A 17 5.43 -5.62 -6.51
CA VAL A 17 6.57 -5.45 -7.41
C VAL A 17 7.12 -4.03 -7.34
N CYS A 18 6.25 -3.02 -7.53
CA CYS A 18 6.66 -1.62 -7.50
C CYS A 18 7.24 -1.18 -6.14
N CYS A 19 6.61 -1.62 -5.04
CA CYS A 19 7.07 -1.31 -3.70
C CYS A 19 8.46 -1.91 -3.43
N TRP A 20 8.69 -3.18 -3.80
CA TRP A 20 9.97 -3.83 -3.59
C TRP A 20 11.07 -3.26 -4.48
N GLU A 21 10.77 -2.96 -5.75
CA GLU A 21 11.70 -2.26 -6.63
C GLU A 21 12.12 -0.92 -6.01
N THR A 22 11.15 -0.12 -5.55
CA THR A 22 11.40 1.17 -4.89
C THR A 22 12.27 1.01 -3.64
N LYS A 23 12.00 0.00 -2.80
CA LYS A 23 12.77 -0.31 -1.60
C LYS A 23 14.24 -0.55 -1.90
N PHE A 24 14.52 -1.37 -2.90
CA PHE A 24 15.89 -1.73 -3.23
C PHE A 24 16.59 -0.71 -4.12
N TYR A 25 15.84 0.15 -4.82
CA TYR A 25 16.39 1.29 -5.54
C TYR A 25 16.91 2.38 -4.59
N TYR A 26 16.08 2.83 -3.63
CA TYR A 26 16.47 3.92 -2.72
C TYR A 26 17.24 3.44 -1.47
N PHE A 27 17.05 2.18 -1.08
CA PHE A 27 17.72 1.54 0.06
C PHE A 27 17.69 2.35 1.37
N THR A 28 16.57 3.04 1.63
CA THR A 28 16.42 3.95 2.76
C THR A 28 16.47 3.22 4.10
N ALA A 29 17.29 3.72 5.04
CA ALA A 29 17.36 3.24 6.42
C ALA A 29 16.03 3.46 7.17
N ARG A 30 15.76 2.66 8.20
CA ARG A 30 14.58 2.77 9.07
C ARG A 30 14.83 3.78 10.21
N PRO A 31 13.77 4.34 10.84
CA PRO A 31 13.91 5.22 11.99
C PRO A 31 14.82 4.68 13.10
N PHE A 32 14.58 3.43 13.53
CA PHE A 32 15.37 2.77 14.58
C PHE A 32 16.81 2.41 14.19
N GLN A 33 17.14 2.42 12.89
CA GLN A 33 18.51 2.20 12.40
C GLN A 33 19.32 3.49 12.40
N VAL A 34 18.65 4.64 12.33
CA VAL A 34 19.27 5.97 12.34
C VAL A 34 19.39 6.50 13.77
N ASP A 35 18.34 6.32 14.58
CA ASP A 35 18.30 6.72 15.98
C ASP A 35 18.01 5.51 16.88
N PRO A 36 19.02 4.97 17.58
CA PRO A 36 18.86 3.83 18.48
C PRO A 36 17.94 4.07 19.69
N SER A 37 17.59 5.34 19.99
CA SER A 37 16.61 5.66 21.04
C SER A 37 15.17 5.34 20.62
N ILE A 38 14.90 5.29 19.30
CA ILE A 38 13.61 4.92 18.74
C ILE A 38 13.44 3.40 18.83
N ARG A 39 12.53 2.96 19.69
CA ARG A 39 12.19 1.53 19.84
C ARG A 39 10.94 1.18 19.05
N SER A 40 11.06 0.20 18.15
CA SER A 40 9.92 -0.39 17.47
C SER A 40 8.98 -1.05 18.49
N THR A 41 7.67 -0.83 18.36
CA THR A 41 6.64 -1.46 19.21
C THR A 41 6.16 -2.79 18.63
N ILE A 42 6.59 -3.11 17.41
CA ILE A 42 6.27 -4.33 16.65
C ILE A 42 7.55 -4.98 16.10
N GLY A 43 7.42 -6.14 15.47
CA GLY A 43 8.56 -6.81 14.82
C GLY A 43 9.25 -5.91 13.78
N THR A 44 10.59 -5.85 13.83
CA THR A 44 11.40 -5.05 12.90
C THR A 44 11.52 -5.77 11.56
N PRO A 45 11.10 -5.16 10.43
CA PRO A 45 11.21 -5.81 9.13
C PRO A 45 12.65 -5.83 8.62
N ASN A 46 13.02 -6.90 7.91
CA ASN A 46 14.35 -7.12 7.34
C ASN A 46 14.47 -6.62 5.89
N PHE A 47 13.97 -5.42 5.60
CA PHE A 47 14.02 -4.78 4.27
C PHE A 47 13.94 -3.24 4.37
N PRO A 48 14.43 -2.50 3.35
CA PRO A 48 14.49 -1.04 3.36
C PRO A 48 13.15 -0.34 3.63
N SER A 49 13.22 0.91 4.09
CA SER A 49 12.05 1.66 4.58
C SER A 49 11.14 2.14 3.44
N PHE A 50 11.66 2.88 2.47
CA PHE A 50 10.83 3.61 1.50
C PHE A 50 10.45 2.76 0.27
N THR A 51 9.20 2.69 -0.18
CA THR A 51 7.95 3.14 0.47
C THR A 51 7.44 2.10 1.48
N SER A 52 6.44 2.46 2.29
CA SER A 52 5.78 1.51 3.20
C SER A 52 4.95 0.49 2.42
N GLY A 53 5.27 -0.80 2.56
CA GLY A 53 4.56 -1.88 1.87
C GLY A 53 3.10 -2.02 2.31
N HIS A 54 2.83 -1.87 3.61
CA HIS A 54 1.44 -1.87 4.10
C HIS A 54 0.64 -0.73 3.46
N SER A 55 1.24 0.45 3.34
CA SER A 55 0.61 1.62 2.73
C SER A 55 0.35 1.40 1.24
N THR A 56 1.34 0.91 0.49
CA THR A 56 1.18 0.63 -0.95
C THR A 56 0.15 -0.45 -1.22
N PHE A 57 0.14 -1.54 -0.45
CA PHE A 57 -0.80 -2.64 -0.65
C PHE A 57 -2.23 -2.25 -0.27
N SER A 58 -2.38 -1.61 0.89
CA SER A 58 -3.69 -1.15 1.34
C SER A 58 -4.24 -0.04 0.45
N GLY A 59 -3.40 0.86 -0.08
CA GLY A 59 -3.79 1.86 -1.06
C GLY A 59 -4.35 1.21 -2.34
N ALA A 60 -3.63 0.23 -2.91
CA ALA A 60 -4.10 -0.48 -4.10
C ALA A 60 -5.41 -1.23 -3.85
N ALA A 61 -5.48 -2.00 -2.76
CA ALA A 61 -6.67 -2.76 -2.40
C ALA A 61 -7.90 -1.86 -2.18
N ALA A 62 -7.75 -0.78 -1.39
CA ALA A 62 -8.87 0.11 -1.11
C ALA A 62 -9.35 0.85 -2.35
N THR A 63 -8.46 1.25 -3.27
CA THR A 63 -8.86 1.89 -4.53
C THR A 63 -9.64 0.92 -5.42
N ILE A 64 -9.19 -0.33 -5.58
CA ILE A 64 -9.95 -1.34 -6.36
C ILE A 64 -11.30 -1.65 -5.71
N LEU A 65 -11.30 -1.91 -4.40
CA LEU A 65 -12.54 -2.25 -3.70
C LEU A 65 -13.52 -1.08 -3.67
N SER A 66 -13.04 0.17 -3.57
CA SER A 66 -13.89 1.36 -3.66
C SER A 66 -14.52 1.53 -5.05
N HIS A 67 -13.79 1.15 -6.11
CA HIS A 67 -14.34 1.15 -7.46
C HIS A 67 -15.46 0.13 -7.62
N LEU A 68 -15.28 -1.07 -7.07
CA LEU A 68 -16.25 -2.17 -7.16
C LEU A 68 -17.44 -2.01 -6.18
N PHE A 69 -17.22 -1.39 -5.03
CA PHE A 69 -18.22 -1.18 -3.98
C PHE A 69 -18.24 0.30 -3.53
N PRO A 70 -18.81 1.19 -4.35
CA PRO A 70 -18.77 2.64 -4.07
C PRO A 70 -19.40 3.04 -2.73
N SER A 71 -20.42 2.30 -2.27
CA SER A 71 -21.06 2.52 -0.97
C SER A 71 -20.13 2.30 0.23
N GLU A 72 -19.06 1.52 0.05
CA GLU A 72 -18.10 1.17 1.11
C GLU A 72 -16.81 2.00 1.01
N SER A 73 -16.69 2.87 0.01
CA SER A 73 -15.44 3.57 -0.30
C SER A 73 -14.86 4.38 0.85
N ALA A 74 -15.71 5.06 1.63
CA ALA A 74 -15.27 5.83 2.79
C ALA A 74 -14.63 4.95 3.87
N ASP A 75 -15.24 3.80 4.18
CA ASP A 75 -14.74 2.85 5.16
C ASP A 75 -13.47 2.14 4.67
N LEU A 76 -13.44 1.73 3.40
CA LEU A 76 -12.26 1.11 2.77
C LEU A 76 -11.05 2.06 2.76
N THR A 77 -11.28 3.33 2.43
CA THR A 77 -10.23 4.36 2.43
C THR A 77 -9.73 4.63 3.85
N ALA A 78 -10.65 4.68 4.84
CA ALA A 78 -10.28 4.83 6.24
C ALA A 78 -9.43 3.66 6.75
N LYS A 79 -9.78 2.41 6.41
CA LYS A 79 -8.99 1.22 6.75
C LYS A 79 -7.60 1.24 6.12
N ALA A 80 -7.46 1.67 4.86
CA ALA A 80 -6.14 1.80 4.24
C ALA A 80 -5.29 2.87 4.93
N LYS A 81 -5.90 4.00 5.30
CA LYS A 81 -5.23 5.05 6.07
C LYS A 81 -4.79 4.54 7.45
N GLU A 82 -5.65 3.83 8.16
CA GLU A 82 -5.33 3.24 9.46
C GLU A 82 -4.18 2.23 9.35
N ALA A 83 -4.21 1.35 8.34
CA ALA A 83 -3.12 0.41 8.07
C ALA A 83 -1.79 1.16 7.82
N SER A 84 -1.83 2.26 7.08
CA SER A 84 -0.67 3.12 6.80
C SER A 84 -0.14 3.83 8.06
N GLU A 85 -1.02 4.47 8.84
CA GLU A 85 -0.66 5.21 10.06
C GLU A 85 -0.15 4.30 11.17
N SER A 86 -0.66 3.07 11.25
CA SER A 86 -0.19 2.09 12.22
C SER A 86 1.31 1.79 12.10
N ARG A 87 1.94 2.07 10.96
CA ARG A 87 3.38 1.89 10.75
C ARG A 87 4.22 2.99 11.39
N ILE A 88 3.64 4.18 11.53
CA ILE A 88 4.22 5.29 12.27
C ILE A 88 4.09 5.01 13.77
N TYR A 89 2.92 4.55 14.23
CA TYR A 89 2.72 4.10 15.62
C TYR A 89 3.62 2.90 15.97
N GLY A 90 3.94 2.07 14.98
CA GLY A 90 4.91 0.99 15.06
C GLY A 90 6.37 1.44 15.19
N CYS A 91 6.67 2.72 14.96
CA CYS A 91 8.02 3.28 14.86
C CYS A 91 8.92 2.58 13.79
N ILE A 92 8.32 2.07 12.71
CA ILE A 92 9.05 1.37 11.64
C ILE A 92 9.09 2.10 10.31
N HIS A 93 8.28 3.16 10.10
CA HIS A 93 8.27 3.94 8.87
C HIS A 93 8.24 5.44 9.16
N TYR A 94 8.82 6.23 8.25
CA TYR A 94 8.62 7.68 8.23
C TYR A 94 7.24 8.01 7.67
N ARG A 95 6.73 9.21 7.97
CA ARG A 95 5.47 9.70 7.40
C ARG A 95 5.47 9.71 5.88
N ALA A 96 6.59 10.11 5.26
CA ALA A 96 6.74 10.12 3.81
C ALA A 96 6.62 8.72 3.19
N ASP A 97 7.20 7.68 3.81
CA ASP A 97 7.08 6.29 3.34
C ASP A 97 5.61 5.87 3.25
N CYS A 98 4.80 6.31 4.21
CA CYS A 98 3.39 5.97 4.36
C CYS A 98 2.50 6.75 3.37
N GLU A 99 2.67 8.07 3.28
CA GLU A 99 1.85 8.93 2.41
C GLU A 99 2.14 8.68 0.92
N VAL A 100 3.42 8.53 0.56
CA VAL A 100 3.81 8.18 -0.81
C VAL A 100 3.40 6.75 -1.13
N GLY A 101 3.50 5.82 -0.17
CA GLY A 101 3.03 4.44 -0.34
C GLY A 101 1.54 4.38 -0.70
N LEU A 102 0.67 5.08 0.04
CA LEU A 102 -0.76 5.16 -0.28
C LEU A 102 -1.02 5.70 -1.69
N THR A 103 -0.32 6.78 -2.06
CA THR A 103 -0.43 7.40 -3.39
C THR A 103 0.01 6.43 -4.49
N CYS A 104 1.13 5.74 -4.29
CA CYS A 104 1.66 4.74 -5.21
C CYS A 104 0.66 3.59 -5.42
N GLY A 105 0.10 3.05 -4.34
CA GLY A 105 -0.92 1.99 -4.41
C GLY A 105 -2.16 2.42 -5.19
N ALA A 106 -2.66 3.63 -4.92
CA ALA A 106 -3.83 4.18 -5.62
C ALA A 106 -3.57 4.36 -7.13
N ASN A 107 -2.38 4.82 -7.51
CA ASN A 107 -1.99 4.97 -8.92
C ASN A 107 -1.96 3.62 -9.64
N ILE A 108 -1.38 2.59 -9.01
CA ILE A 108 -1.32 1.22 -9.57
C ILE A 108 -2.73 0.65 -9.76
N ALA A 109 -3.59 0.80 -8.76
CA ALA A 109 -5.00 0.43 -8.89
C ALA A 109 -5.69 1.17 -10.03
N GLY A 110 -5.38 2.45 -10.25
CA GLY A 110 -5.89 3.22 -11.39
C GLY A 110 -5.54 2.60 -12.75
N TYR A 111 -4.34 2.04 -12.91
CA TYR A 111 -3.98 1.30 -14.14
C TYR A 111 -4.75 -0.02 -14.27
N ALA A 112 -4.89 -0.76 -13.17
CA ALA A 112 -5.66 -2.00 -13.15
C ALA A 112 -7.15 -1.78 -13.47
N ILE A 113 -7.78 -0.72 -12.95
CA ILE A 113 -9.17 -0.35 -13.26
C ILE A 113 -9.32 -0.03 -14.74
N LYS A 114 -8.43 0.78 -15.31
CA LYS A 114 -8.46 1.11 -16.75
C LYS A 114 -8.37 -0.14 -17.62
N ARG A 115 -7.51 -1.09 -17.24
CA ARG A 115 -7.40 -2.39 -17.92
C ARG A 115 -8.70 -3.18 -17.82
N ALA A 116 -9.26 -3.32 -16.62
CA ALA A 116 -10.51 -4.05 -16.39
C ALA A 116 -11.70 -3.43 -17.16
N GLN A 117 -11.76 -2.12 -17.27
CA GLN A 117 -12.79 -1.45 -18.08
C GLN A 117 -12.66 -1.78 -19.57
N ALA A 118 -11.44 -1.91 -20.08
CA ALA A 118 -11.18 -2.21 -21.48
C ALA A 118 -11.52 -3.67 -21.87
N ASP A 119 -11.46 -4.62 -20.94
CA ASP A 119 -11.75 -6.05 -21.19
C ASP A 119 -13.13 -6.52 -20.68
N GLY A 120 -13.96 -5.60 -20.15
CA GLY A 120 -15.29 -5.90 -19.63
C GLY A 120 -15.30 -6.52 -18.23
N ALA A 121 -14.18 -6.46 -17.50
CA ALA A 121 -14.08 -6.85 -16.09
C ALA A 121 -14.28 -5.68 -15.10
N GLY A 122 -14.45 -4.45 -15.59
CA GLY A 122 -14.49 -3.22 -14.78
C GLY A 122 -15.84 -2.84 -14.16
N ASN A 123 -16.88 -3.66 -14.36
CA ASN A 123 -18.24 -3.45 -13.86
C ASN A 123 -18.70 -4.61 -12.98
#